data_AF-N1MGM6-F1
#
_entry.id   AF-N1MGM6-F1
#
_cell.length_a   1.000
_cell.length_b   1.000
_cell.length_c   1.000
_cell.angle_alpha   90.00
_cell.angle_beta   90.00
_cell.angle_gamma   90.00
#
_symmetry.space_group_name_H-M   'P 1'
#
loop_
_entity.id
_entity.type
_entity.pdbx_description
1 polymer ?
#
loop_
_entity_poly.entity_id
_entity_poly.type
_entity_poly.pdbx_seq_one_letter_code
_entity_poly.pdbx_strand_id
1 'polypeptide(L)'
;MLKEAIRPSTIIGIKRLANQAKKASGITHGEALDLASKKAGFENFAHARRVLYSNDNSAANGHRLFLTYYWYERKPYRSGRETIEIRLSRPLLEICSKRGLKLERTLSRLRLAAPDHLLSDSITEHQSFARGELCKAVRALRFMEATGLEPSEYRHARKATVALDERLPKRDHSTDWNDPRTGRYIMLDEPYAAAVVSDDRAAWASRNGWHLQASTWPGIYSPGACPLFVAAAKDDAFDFGALMHQIDGLAPPVTAEHWPGVSVTGHETFISPMAVTPQDHRRARAKGTTYQVPSKTTEPYSSMWSSRRKPIGALGIPGHQEAGRMIKALLRSGARPWSVKERLETLRCTLEDWLGKEIEREELSDGDFFDVYYHEINENDPFVAVAATSVGVIDLLGQLRRKLTEAYPDCAPLRRLTGRIDTSVKFMVRSQQRDCGEDHYGG
;
A
#
# COMPACT_ATOMS: atom_id res chain seq x y z
N MET A 1 -56.44 11.00 16.64
CA MET A 1 -55.09 10.89 17.25
C MET A 1 -54.10 10.50 16.17
N LEU A 2 -53.24 11.42 15.75
CA LEU A 2 -52.23 11.21 14.71
C LEU A 2 -51.08 10.37 15.28
N LYS A 3 -50.86 9.18 14.71
CA LYS A 3 -49.67 8.36 15.03
C LYS A 3 -48.43 9.21 14.80
N GLU A 4 -47.58 9.34 15.82
CA GLU A 4 -46.29 10.00 15.72
C GLU A 4 -45.53 9.50 14.48
N ALA A 5 -44.99 10.43 13.71
CA ALA A 5 -44.25 10.13 12.49
C ALA A 5 -43.01 9.29 12.85
N ILE A 6 -43.09 7.97 12.62
CA ILE A 6 -41.99 7.03 12.84
C ILE A 6 -40.78 7.53 12.05
N ARG A 7 -39.74 7.99 12.75
CA ARG A 7 -38.46 8.38 12.17
C ARG A 7 -37.58 7.14 12.04
N PRO A 8 -37.33 6.62 10.83
CA PRO A 8 -36.52 5.43 10.68
C PRO A 8 -35.06 5.72 11.01
N SER A 9 -34.49 4.99 11.98
CA SER A 9 -33.08 5.09 12.39
C SER A 9 -32.16 4.08 11.68
N THR A 10 -32.68 3.30 10.71
CA THR A 10 -31.92 2.28 9.98
C THR A 10 -32.14 2.39 8.47
N ILE A 11 -31.18 1.92 7.67
CA ILE A 11 -31.30 1.91 6.20
C ILE A 11 -32.46 1.05 5.73
N ILE A 12 -32.73 -0.06 6.42
CA ILE A 12 -33.89 -0.92 6.15
C ILE A 12 -35.19 -0.15 6.41
N GLY A 13 -35.24 0.61 7.52
CA GLY A 13 -36.37 1.47 7.84
C GLY A 13 -36.62 2.55 6.79
N ILE A 14 -35.56 3.21 6.31
CA ILE A 14 -35.65 4.21 5.23
C ILE A 14 -36.14 3.58 3.92
N LYS A 15 -35.66 2.39 3.55
CA LYS A 15 -36.14 1.68 2.35
C LYS A 15 -37.62 1.30 2.45
N ARG A 16 -38.09 0.87 3.63
CA ARG A 16 -39.51 0.58 3.88
C ARG A 16 -40.37 1.84 3.75
N LEU A 17 -39.91 2.95 4.32
CA LEU A 17 -40.59 4.25 4.21
C LEU A 17 -40.60 4.76 2.75
N ALA A 18 -39.52 4.58 2.02
CA ALA A 18 -39.44 4.93 0.59
C ALA A 18 -40.41 4.11 -0.25
N ASN A 19 -40.57 2.81 0.02
CA ASN A 19 -41.57 1.98 -0.65
C ASN A 19 -43.02 2.44 -0.40
N GLN A 20 -43.30 2.93 0.81
CA GLN A 20 -44.61 3.51 1.13
C GLN A 20 -44.82 4.86 0.41
N ALA A 21 -43.79 5.73 0.41
CA ALA A 21 -43.83 7.02 -0.29
C ALA A 21 -43.98 6.87 -1.81
N LYS A 22 -43.28 5.88 -2.40
CA LYS A 22 -43.41 5.54 -3.82
C LYS A 22 -44.84 5.16 -4.19
N LYS A 23 -45.50 4.34 -3.35
CA LYS A 23 -46.90 3.92 -3.56
C LYS A 23 -47.90 5.07 -3.40
N ALA A 24 -47.64 6.00 -2.50
CA ALA A 24 -48.55 7.11 -2.21
C ALA A 24 -48.44 8.28 -3.19
N SER A 25 -47.26 8.51 -3.79
CA SER A 25 -46.99 9.74 -4.55
C SER A 25 -46.55 9.52 -6.00
N GLY A 26 -46.46 8.28 -6.48
CA GLY A 26 -46.16 7.98 -7.89
C GLY A 26 -44.75 8.37 -8.37
N ILE A 27 -43.86 8.75 -7.46
CA ILE A 27 -42.48 9.20 -7.74
C ILE A 27 -41.53 8.04 -8.04
N THR A 28 -40.37 8.35 -8.62
CA THR A 28 -39.33 7.33 -8.88
C THR A 28 -38.76 6.79 -7.57
N HIS A 29 -38.20 5.57 -7.60
CA HIS A 29 -37.63 4.96 -6.39
C HIS A 29 -36.44 5.75 -5.81
N GLY A 30 -35.65 6.42 -6.66
CA GLY A 30 -34.55 7.28 -6.20
C GLY A 30 -35.05 8.49 -5.41
N GLU A 31 -36.05 9.19 -5.95
CA GLU A 31 -36.68 10.34 -5.28
C GLU A 31 -37.39 9.92 -3.99
N ALA A 32 -38.03 8.75 -3.98
CA ALA A 32 -38.68 8.21 -2.80
C ALA A 32 -37.68 7.91 -1.67
N LEU A 33 -36.47 7.46 -2.01
CA LEU A 33 -35.40 7.24 -1.04
C LEU A 33 -34.88 8.55 -0.46
N ASP A 34 -34.64 9.57 -1.29
CA ASP A 34 -34.19 10.87 -0.82
C ASP A 34 -35.25 11.57 0.04
N LEU A 35 -36.52 11.48 -0.34
CA LEU A 35 -37.64 12.01 0.45
C LEU A 35 -37.76 11.28 1.79
N ALA A 36 -37.64 9.95 1.81
CA ALA A 36 -37.66 9.16 3.04
C ALA A 36 -36.47 9.49 3.95
N SER A 37 -35.29 9.73 3.38
CA SER A 37 -34.10 10.15 4.12
C SER A 37 -34.22 11.54 4.69
N LYS A 38 -34.79 12.50 3.95
CA LYS A 38 -35.11 13.85 4.47
C LYS A 38 -36.10 13.80 5.62
N LYS A 39 -37.14 12.97 5.51
CA LYS A 39 -38.10 12.72 6.61
C LYS A 39 -37.45 12.08 7.84
N ALA A 40 -36.36 11.33 7.64
CA ALA A 40 -35.57 10.73 8.71
C ALA A 40 -34.48 11.67 9.28
N GLY A 41 -34.38 12.92 8.81
CA GLY A 41 -33.41 13.92 9.30
C GLY A 41 -32.06 13.92 8.58
N PHE A 42 -31.96 13.29 7.42
CA PHE A 42 -30.74 13.26 6.59
C PHE A 42 -30.89 14.12 5.34
N GLU A 43 -29.81 14.68 4.82
CA GLU A 43 -29.86 15.53 3.62
C GLU A 43 -30.40 14.80 2.36
N ASN A 44 -30.02 13.53 2.19
CA ASN A 44 -30.43 12.63 1.10
C ASN A 44 -30.13 11.17 1.47
N PHE A 45 -30.46 10.22 0.59
CA PHE A 45 -30.24 8.80 0.84
C PHE A 45 -28.75 8.44 0.93
N ALA A 46 -27.88 9.12 0.18
CA ALA A 46 -26.44 8.90 0.28
C ALA A 46 -25.88 9.36 1.65
N HIS A 47 -26.37 10.50 2.17
CA HIS A 47 -26.05 11.01 3.50
C HIS A 47 -26.56 10.06 4.58
N ALA A 48 -27.83 9.64 4.50
CA ALA A 48 -28.40 8.64 5.41
C ALA A 48 -27.60 7.35 5.41
N ARG A 49 -27.20 6.87 4.22
CA ARG A 49 -26.37 5.68 4.05
C ARG A 49 -25.01 5.83 4.71
N ARG A 50 -24.34 6.97 4.52
CA ARG A 50 -23.04 7.25 5.14
C ARG A 50 -23.17 7.32 6.66
N VAL A 51 -24.09 8.13 7.18
CA VAL A 51 -24.26 8.34 8.62
C VAL A 51 -24.74 7.07 9.31
N LEU A 52 -25.70 6.34 8.74
CA LEU A 52 -26.23 5.13 9.36
C LEU A 52 -25.30 3.93 9.25
N TYR A 53 -24.51 3.77 8.17
CA TYR A 53 -23.45 2.74 8.17
C TYR A 53 -22.28 3.12 9.08
N SER A 54 -21.95 4.40 9.20
CA SER A 54 -21.00 4.87 10.20
C SER A 54 -21.54 4.60 11.62
N ASN A 55 -22.83 4.82 11.87
CA ASN A 55 -23.46 4.61 13.18
C ASN A 55 -23.71 3.13 13.50
N ASP A 56 -24.05 2.26 12.55
CA ASP A 56 -24.11 0.79 12.76
C ASP A 56 -22.74 0.20 13.12
N ASN A 57 -21.65 0.83 12.66
CA ASN A 57 -20.28 0.51 13.07
C ASN A 57 -19.82 1.23 14.34
N SER A 58 -20.63 2.12 14.93
CA SER A 58 -20.24 2.93 16.11
C SER A 58 -21.18 2.75 17.31
N ALA A 59 -22.40 2.25 17.12
CA ALA A 59 -23.39 2.12 18.18
C ALA A 59 -23.20 0.80 18.94
N ALA A 60 -22.61 0.92 20.14
CA ALA A 60 -22.48 -0.07 21.21
C ALA A 60 -21.42 -1.19 21.08
N ASN A 61 -20.81 -1.45 19.91
CA ASN A 61 -19.98 -2.66 19.70
C ASN A 61 -18.59 -2.47 19.06
N GLY A 62 -18.06 -1.24 19.03
CA GLY A 62 -16.75 -0.92 18.43
C GLY A 62 -16.71 -0.97 16.90
N HIS A 63 -15.61 -0.48 16.31
CA HIS A 63 -15.41 -0.39 14.87
C HIS A 63 -14.89 -1.71 14.30
N ARG A 64 -15.68 -2.35 13.45
CA ARG A 64 -15.31 -3.63 12.81
C ARG A 64 -14.20 -3.41 11.80
N LEU A 65 -13.20 -4.29 11.83
CA LEU A 65 -12.13 -4.36 10.85
C LEU A 65 -11.92 -5.82 10.43
N PHE A 66 -11.86 -6.05 9.13
CA PHE A 66 -11.57 -7.33 8.52
C PHE A 66 -10.15 -7.34 7.97
N LEU A 67 -9.41 -8.40 8.24
CA LEU A 67 -8.11 -8.65 7.63
C LEU A 67 -8.19 -9.95 6.83
N THR A 68 -7.81 -9.91 5.56
CA THR A 68 -7.91 -11.06 4.63
C THR A 68 -6.57 -11.43 4.00
N TYR A 69 -6.27 -12.72 3.99
CA TYR A 69 -5.16 -13.33 3.26
C TYR A 69 -5.65 -14.48 2.38
N TYR A 70 -4.93 -14.73 1.28
CA TYR A 70 -5.15 -15.88 0.40
C TYR A 70 -3.93 -16.79 0.43
N TRP A 71 -4.17 -18.08 0.21
CA TRP A 71 -3.13 -19.08 0.18
C TRP A 71 -3.39 -20.14 -0.90
N TYR A 72 -2.31 -20.76 -1.34
CA TYR A 72 -2.30 -21.85 -2.32
C TYR A 72 -1.16 -22.81 -2.01
N GLU A 73 -1.51 -24.04 -1.64
CA GLU A 73 -0.58 -25.14 -1.39
C GLU A 73 -0.43 -25.98 -2.66
N ARG A 74 0.76 -25.97 -3.26
CA ARG A 74 1.04 -26.73 -4.50
C ARG A 74 0.89 -28.24 -4.32
N LYS A 75 1.09 -28.77 -3.12
CA LYS A 75 0.83 -30.17 -2.75
C LYS A 75 0.14 -30.14 -1.39
N PRO A 76 -1.12 -30.61 -1.24
CA PRO A 76 -1.92 -31.41 -2.17
C PRO A 76 -2.87 -30.61 -3.08
N TYR A 77 -2.44 -29.47 -3.65
CA TYR A 77 -3.26 -28.59 -4.50
C TYR A 77 -4.49 -28.01 -3.79
N ARG A 78 -4.26 -27.37 -2.64
CA ARG A 78 -5.32 -26.70 -1.88
C ARG A 78 -5.21 -25.20 -2.03
N SER A 79 -6.35 -24.54 -1.97
CA SER A 79 -6.40 -23.09 -1.97
C SER A 79 -7.44 -22.63 -0.98
N GLY A 80 -7.24 -21.44 -0.45
CA GLY A 80 -8.19 -20.87 0.48
C GLY A 80 -7.98 -19.40 0.75
N ARG A 81 -8.92 -18.89 1.53
CA ARG A 81 -8.96 -17.55 2.07
C ARG A 81 -9.10 -17.65 3.57
N GLU A 82 -8.27 -16.92 4.29
CA GLU A 82 -8.39 -16.70 5.72
C GLU A 82 -8.87 -15.27 5.95
N THR A 83 -9.86 -15.10 6.83
CA THR A 83 -10.34 -13.76 7.21
C THR A 83 -10.61 -13.70 8.69
N ILE A 84 -10.01 -12.72 9.35
CA ILE A 84 -10.22 -12.43 10.77
C ILE A 84 -11.01 -11.13 10.91
N GLU A 85 -12.06 -11.15 11.73
CA GLU A 85 -12.80 -9.97 12.14
C GLU A 85 -12.32 -9.54 13.52
N ILE A 86 -11.97 -8.27 13.67
CA ILE A 86 -11.68 -7.66 14.97
C ILE A 86 -12.54 -6.42 15.18
N ARG A 87 -12.69 -6.02 16.44
CA ARG A 87 -13.36 -4.78 16.85
C ARG A 87 -12.34 -3.83 17.47
N LEU A 88 -12.18 -2.66 16.87
CA LEU A 88 -11.34 -1.58 17.36
C LEU A 88 -12.17 -0.57 18.16
N SER A 89 -11.56 0.04 19.16
CA SER A 89 -12.11 1.13 19.99
C SER A 89 -12.38 2.40 19.19
N ARG A 90 -11.61 2.62 18.12
CA ARG A 90 -11.68 3.78 17.22
C ARG A 90 -11.49 3.34 15.76
N PRO A 91 -11.84 4.18 14.77
CA PRO A 91 -11.55 3.89 13.37
C PRO A 91 -10.06 3.61 13.14
N LEU A 92 -9.73 2.69 12.23
CA LEU A 92 -8.35 2.26 11.96
C LEU A 92 -7.38 3.44 11.75
N LEU A 93 -7.81 4.45 10.99
CA LEU A 93 -6.95 5.59 10.65
C LEU A 93 -6.80 6.62 11.79
N GLU A 94 -7.53 6.46 12.89
CA GLU A 94 -7.30 7.19 14.15
C GLU A 94 -6.38 6.43 15.11
N ILE A 95 -6.22 5.12 14.92
CA ILE A 95 -5.26 4.30 15.66
C ILE A 95 -3.89 4.35 14.99
N CYS A 96 -3.84 4.30 13.66
CA CYS A 96 -2.60 4.32 12.92
C CYS A 96 -2.76 5.07 11.59
N SER A 97 -1.88 6.04 11.37
CA SER A 97 -1.80 6.76 10.11
C SER A 97 -1.56 5.82 8.92
N LYS A 98 -1.98 6.22 7.71
CA LYS A 98 -1.69 5.44 6.48
C LYS A 98 -0.20 5.19 6.28
N ARG A 99 0.64 6.10 6.77
CA ARG A 99 2.10 5.97 6.73
C ARG A 99 2.58 4.93 7.74
N GLY A 100 2.09 4.98 8.98
CA GLY A 100 2.36 3.96 10.00
C GLY A 100 2.00 2.55 9.52
N LEU A 101 0.82 2.39 8.89
CA LEU A 101 0.43 1.11 8.28
C LEU A 101 1.43 0.59 7.24
N LYS A 102 2.16 1.47 6.57
CA LYS A 102 3.20 1.11 5.59
C LYS A 102 4.58 0.86 6.19
N LEU A 103 4.82 1.36 7.40
CA LEU A 103 6.07 1.15 8.13
C LEU A 103 6.03 -0.13 8.97
N GLU A 104 4.85 -0.51 9.49
CA GLU A 104 4.69 -1.78 10.20
C GLU A 104 4.92 -2.97 9.26
N ARG A 105 5.78 -3.90 9.67
CA ARG A 105 6.27 -5.01 8.85
C ARG A 105 5.14 -5.87 8.29
N THR A 106 4.14 -6.21 9.09
CA THR A 106 3.05 -7.10 8.68
C THR A 106 1.93 -6.34 7.99
N LEU A 107 1.53 -5.16 8.48
CA LEU A 107 0.48 -4.34 7.88
C LEU A 107 0.89 -3.70 6.55
N SER A 108 2.19 -3.50 6.30
CA SER A 108 2.68 -2.97 5.03
C SER A 108 2.30 -3.85 3.82
N ARG A 109 2.17 -5.17 4.07
CA ARG A 109 1.74 -6.21 3.13
C ARG A 109 0.24 -6.18 2.87
N LEU A 110 -0.51 -5.53 3.75
CA LEU A 110 -1.95 -5.32 3.61
C LEU A 110 -2.24 -3.99 2.93
N ARG A 111 -3.25 -4.00 2.06
CA ARG A 111 -3.81 -2.84 1.40
C ARG A 111 -5.18 -2.56 1.99
N LEU A 112 -5.45 -1.29 2.30
CA LEU A 112 -6.79 -0.83 2.65
C LEU A 112 -7.70 -0.90 1.42
N ALA A 113 -8.53 -1.95 1.34
CA ALA A 113 -9.47 -2.18 0.26
C ALA A 113 -10.76 -1.38 0.44
N ALA A 114 -11.23 -1.27 1.69
CA ALA A 114 -12.33 -0.45 2.16
C ALA A 114 -11.98 0.10 3.56
N PRO A 115 -12.72 1.08 4.12
CA PRO A 115 -12.41 1.63 5.45
C PRO A 115 -12.39 0.59 6.60
N ASP A 116 -13.10 -0.53 6.43
CA ASP A 116 -13.16 -1.67 7.35
C ASP A 116 -12.43 -2.92 6.83
N HIS A 117 -11.62 -2.82 5.77
CA HIS A 117 -11.01 -4.01 5.15
C HIS A 117 -9.56 -3.81 4.75
N LEU A 118 -8.68 -4.56 5.41
CA LEU A 118 -7.28 -4.75 5.04
C LEU A 118 -7.10 -6.08 4.29
N LEU A 119 -6.44 -6.04 3.15
CA LEU A 119 -6.34 -7.16 2.23
C LEU A 119 -4.91 -7.37 1.74
N SER A 120 -4.43 -8.61 1.80
CA SER A 120 -3.19 -9.01 1.14
C SER A 120 -3.40 -9.19 -0.37
N ASP A 121 -2.58 -8.51 -1.16
CA ASP A 121 -2.59 -8.68 -2.62
C ASP A 121 -1.83 -9.95 -3.07
N SER A 122 -1.01 -10.56 -2.20
CA SER A 122 -0.22 -11.77 -2.48
C SER A 122 -0.94 -13.05 -2.09
N ILE A 123 -0.64 -14.15 -2.80
CA ILE A 123 -1.03 -15.51 -2.38
C ILE A 123 0.17 -16.16 -1.70
N THR A 124 -0.05 -16.68 -0.50
CA THR A 124 0.97 -17.35 0.30
C THR A 124 0.94 -18.87 0.10
N GLU A 125 2.03 -19.56 0.43
CA GLU A 125 2.19 -20.98 0.09
C GLU A 125 1.41 -21.94 1.00
N HIS A 126 1.05 -21.52 2.21
CA HIS A 126 0.44 -22.38 3.23
C HIS A 126 -0.66 -21.68 4.01
N GLN A 127 -1.68 -22.44 4.43
CA GLN A 127 -2.76 -21.90 5.27
C GLN A 127 -2.25 -21.38 6.62
N SER A 128 -1.36 -22.14 7.27
CA SER A 128 -0.78 -21.78 8.56
C SER A 128 -0.02 -20.45 8.50
N PHE A 129 0.69 -20.21 7.39
CA PHE A 129 1.38 -18.95 7.17
C PHE A 129 0.41 -17.78 7.04
N ALA A 130 -0.67 -17.93 6.25
CA ALA A 130 -1.71 -16.91 6.12
C ALA A 130 -2.35 -16.56 7.48
N ARG A 131 -2.67 -17.57 8.29
CA ARG A 131 -3.19 -17.37 9.65
C ARG A 131 -2.18 -16.68 10.57
N GLY A 132 -0.92 -17.10 10.51
CA GLY A 132 0.16 -16.51 11.31
C GLY A 132 0.37 -15.02 11.00
N GLU A 133 0.37 -14.64 9.72
CA GLU A 133 0.50 -13.23 9.32
C GLU A 133 -0.72 -12.41 9.73
N LEU A 134 -1.94 -12.96 9.63
CA LEU A 134 -3.15 -12.30 10.12
C LEU A 134 -3.11 -12.09 11.65
N CYS A 135 -2.70 -13.10 12.42
CA CYS A 135 -2.57 -12.97 13.87
C CYS A 135 -1.50 -11.95 14.27
N LYS A 136 -0.34 -11.92 13.61
CA LYS A 136 0.68 -10.88 13.80
C LYS A 136 0.13 -9.47 13.54
N ALA A 137 -0.60 -9.29 12.44
CA ALA A 137 -1.22 -8.01 12.10
C ALA A 137 -2.21 -7.56 13.18
N VAL A 138 -3.03 -8.47 13.70
CA VAL A 138 -3.96 -8.16 14.80
C VAL A 138 -3.20 -7.77 16.07
N ARG A 139 -2.14 -8.49 16.43
CA ARG A 139 -1.31 -8.15 17.61
C ARG A 139 -0.69 -6.75 17.49
N ALA A 140 -0.17 -6.40 16.31
CA ALA A 140 0.35 -5.06 16.05
C ALA A 140 -0.74 -3.97 16.18
N LEU A 141 -1.95 -4.22 15.66
CA LEU A 141 -3.08 -3.29 15.81
C LEU A 141 -3.51 -3.10 17.27
N ARG A 142 -3.55 -4.18 18.06
CA ARG A 142 -3.87 -4.11 19.50
C ARG A 142 -2.80 -3.36 20.28
N PHE A 143 -1.54 -3.59 19.94
CA PHE A 143 -0.42 -2.86 20.54
C PHE A 143 -0.53 -1.35 20.26
N MET A 144 -0.76 -0.95 19.00
CA MET A 144 -0.98 0.45 18.62
C MET A 144 -2.17 1.08 19.31
N GLU A 145 -3.28 0.35 19.38
CA GLU A 145 -4.51 0.83 20.01
C GLU A 145 -4.33 1.10 21.51
N ALA A 146 -3.65 0.21 22.23
CA ALA A 146 -3.48 0.33 23.67
C ALA A 146 -2.42 1.37 24.08
N THR A 147 -1.33 1.47 23.31
CA THR A 147 -0.18 2.32 23.65
C THR A 147 -0.23 3.69 22.97
N GLY A 148 -1.01 3.83 21.89
CA GLY A 148 -1.00 5.01 21.03
C GLY A 148 0.27 5.19 20.20
N LEU A 149 1.19 4.23 20.23
CA LEU A 149 2.44 4.29 19.47
C LEU A 149 2.20 4.00 17.99
N GLU A 150 2.99 4.63 17.12
CA GLU A 150 3.04 4.32 15.69
C GLU A 150 4.44 3.82 15.30
N PRO A 151 4.57 2.97 14.26
CA PRO A 151 5.87 2.59 13.72
C PRO A 151 6.66 3.82 13.27
N SER A 152 7.94 3.86 13.64
CA SER A 152 8.84 4.97 13.37
C SER A 152 9.48 4.88 11.99
N GLU A 153 9.75 6.05 11.40
CA GLU A 153 10.57 6.14 10.21
C GLU A 153 12.04 5.86 10.50
N TYR A 154 12.74 5.27 9.54
CA TYR A 154 14.18 5.00 9.64
C TYR A 154 15.00 6.24 9.98
N ARG A 155 14.70 7.41 9.39
CA ARG A 155 15.45 8.64 9.67
C ARG A 155 15.27 9.10 11.12
N HIS A 156 14.05 8.97 11.64
CA HIS A 156 13.74 9.35 13.01
C HIS A 156 14.40 8.37 14.00
N ALA A 157 14.25 7.07 13.77
CA ALA A 157 14.91 6.03 14.54
C ALA A 157 16.43 6.21 14.57
N ARG A 158 17.05 6.41 13.39
CA ARG A 158 18.49 6.65 13.28
C ARG A 158 18.96 7.86 14.08
N LYS A 159 18.19 8.96 14.09
CA LYS A 159 18.52 10.16 14.87
C LYS A 159 18.45 9.86 16.37
N ALA A 160 17.43 9.13 16.82
CA ALA A 160 17.27 8.75 18.22
C ALA A 160 18.34 7.78 18.71
N THR A 161 18.90 6.95 17.82
CA THR A 161 19.89 5.93 18.16
C THR A 161 21.33 6.33 17.82
N VAL A 162 21.58 7.54 17.31
CA VAL A 162 22.92 7.93 16.81
C VAL A 162 23.97 8.02 17.91
N ALA A 163 23.54 8.39 19.12
CA ALA A 163 24.41 8.56 20.29
C ALA A 163 24.61 7.26 21.07
N LEU A 164 24.07 6.13 20.60
CA LEU A 164 24.28 4.84 21.22
C LEU A 164 25.64 4.30 20.81
N ASP A 165 26.47 3.98 21.80
CA ASP A 165 27.84 3.50 21.58
C ASP A 165 27.83 2.17 20.79
N GLU A 166 26.84 1.32 21.05
CA GLU A 166 26.69 -0.01 20.45
C GLU A 166 25.22 -0.42 20.31
N ARG A 167 24.96 -1.40 19.44
CA ARG A 167 23.62 -2.01 19.31
C ARG A 167 23.25 -2.75 20.59
N LEU A 168 21.94 -2.81 20.89
CA LEU A 168 21.40 -3.63 21.98
C LEU A 168 21.92 -5.08 21.86
N PRO A 169 22.49 -5.66 22.93
CA PRO A 169 23.03 -7.02 22.87
C PRO A 169 21.98 -8.06 22.50
N LYS A 170 22.35 -8.98 21.59
CA LYS A 170 21.47 -10.04 21.06
C LYS A 170 20.14 -9.52 20.47
N ARG A 171 20.14 -8.29 19.97
CA ARG A 171 19.00 -7.67 19.28
C ARG A 171 18.52 -8.56 18.14
N ASP A 172 17.25 -8.91 18.16
CA ASP A 172 16.61 -9.73 17.16
C ASP A 172 15.11 -9.41 17.07
N HIS A 173 14.58 -9.49 15.85
CA HIS A 173 13.20 -9.07 15.52
C HIS A 173 12.78 -7.68 16.02
N SER A 174 13.75 -6.79 16.24
CA SER A 174 13.50 -5.44 16.73
C SER A 174 12.64 -4.60 15.79
N THR A 175 11.80 -3.76 16.36
CA THR A 175 11.00 -2.77 15.62
C THR A 175 11.10 -1.39 16.27
N ASP A 176 11.04 -0.37 15.41
CA ASP A 176 11.22 1.03 15.80
C ASP A 176 9.85 1.71 15.89
N TRP A 177 9.57 2.38 17.00
CA TRP A 177 8.27 3.00 17.29
C TRP A 177 8.43 4.44 17.76
N ASN A 178 7.37 5.22 17.61
CA ASN A 178 7.30 6.62 17.97
C ASN A 178 5.96 6.92 18.66
N ASP A 179 6.00 7.66 19.75
CA ASP A 179 4.80 8.28 20.32
C ASP A 179 4.47 9.54 19.48
N PRO A 180 3.36 9.57 18.72
CA PRO A 180 3.00 10.71 17.89
C PRO A 180 2.68 11.98 18.69
N ARG A 181 2.33 11.86 19.98
CA ARG A 181 2.00 13.01 20.84
C ARG A 181 3.25 13.73 21.33
N THR A 182 4.30 12.98 21.65
CA THR A 182 5.54 13.52 22.25
C THR A 182 6.72 13.53 21.28
N GLY A 183 6.63 12.80 20.16
CA GLY A 183 7.74 12.56 19.24
C GLY A 183 8.80 11.62 19.80
N ARG A 184 8.48 10.89 20.88
CA ARG A 184 9.45 10.06 21.58
C ARG A 184 9.68 8.73 20.86
N TYR A 185 10.95 8.39 20.66
CA TYR A 185 11.35 7.11 20.10
C TYR A 185 11.32 6.00 21.15
N ILE A 186 10.79 4.85 20.76
CA ILE A 186 10.69 3.63 21.57
C ILE A 186 11.17 2.46 20.70
N MET A 187 12.06 1.65 21.25
CA MET A 187 12.56 0.43 20.60
C MET A 187 11.86 -0.78 21.20
N LEU A 188 11.30 -1.63 20.35
CA LEU A 188 10.86 -2.97 20.75
C LEU A 188 11.88 -3.99 20.25
N ASP A 189 12.10 -5.03 21.02
CA ASP A 189 12.99 -6.14 20.68
C ASP A 189 12.36 -7.46 21.12
N GLU A 190 12.34 -8.45 20.24
CA GLU A 190 11.65 -9.74 20.45
C GLU A 190 12.58 -10.92 20.11
N PRO A 191 13.69 -11.10 20.86
CA PRO A 191 14.69 -12.11 20.55
C PRO A 191 14.25 -13.51 20.99
N TYR A 192 14.84 -14.55 20.40
CA TYR A 192 14.74 -15.92 20.91
C TYR A 192 15.56 -16.07 22.21
N ALA A 193 15.00 -15.58 23.32
CA ALA A 193 15.62 -15.58 24.64
C ALA A 193 14.57 -15.72 25.75
N ALA A 194 15.04 -15.88 27.00
CA ALA A 194 14.17 -15.84 28.17
C ALA A 194 13.58 -14.43 28.39
N ALA A 195 12.39 -14.34 28.99
CA ALA A 195 11.68 -13.10 29.31
C ALA A 195 12.28 -12.35 30.51
N VAL A 196 13.61 -12.28 30.56
CA VAL A 196 14.38 -11.65 31.63
C VAL A 196 15.47 -10.80 30.99
N VAL A 197 15.68 -9.59 31.52
CA VAL A 197 16.77 -8.73 31.06
C VAL A 197 18.10 -9.34 31.55
N SER A 198 18.93 -9.79 30.62
CA SER A 198 20.27 -10.32 30.95
C SER A 198 21.22 -9.22 31.40
N ASP A 199 22.27 -9.58 32.14
CA ASP A 199 23.25 -8.63 32.68
C ASP A 199 23.85 -7.71 31.61
N ASP A 200 24.22 -8.26 30.44
CA ASP A 200 24.76 -7.46 29.33
C ASP A 200 23.77 -6.40 28.82
N ARG A 201 22.47 -6.73 28.79
CA ARG A 201 21.40 -5.83 28.34
C ARG A 201 21.07 -4.79 29.40
N ALA A 202 21.09 -5.17 30.68
CA ALA A 202 20.96 -4.24 31.80
C ALA A 202 22.13 -3.25 31.84
N ALA A 203 23.36 -3.74 31.66
CA ALA A 203 24.55 -2.90 31.59
C ALA A 203 24.51 -1.96 30.38
N TRP A 204 24.06 -2.45 29.21
CA TRP A 204 23.83 -1.60 28.04
C TRP A 204 22.82 -0.49 28.32
N ALA A 205 21.68 -0.80 28.94
CA ALA A 205 20.66 0.18 29.26
C ALA A 205 21.17 1.22 30.26
N SER A 206 21.92 0.80 31.28
CA SER A 206 22.53 1.70 32.26
C SER A 206 23.54 2.65 31.62
N ARG A 207 24.45 2.14 30.77
CA ARG A 207 25.49 2.95 30.11
C ARG A 207 24.90 3.99 29.15
N ASN A 208 23.89 3.62 28.39
CA ASN A 208 23.27 4.52 27.41
C ASN A 208 22.24 5.47 28.03
N GLY A 209 21.88 5.29 29.32
CA GLY A 209 20.84 6.07 29.97
C GLY A 209 19.43 5.72 29.48
N TRP A 210 19.11 4.42 29.33
CA TRP A 210 17.83 3.92 28.84
C TRP A 210 17.10 3.10 29.91
N HIS A 211 15.77 3.12 29.85
CA HIS A 211 14.94 2.08 30.43
C HIS A 211 14.94 0.87 29.49
N LEU A 212 14.96 -0.33 30.08
CA LEU A 212 14.79 -1.59 29.37
C LEU A 212 14.03 -2.56 30.27
N GLN A 213 12.90 -3.08 29.81
CA GLN A 213 12.07 -4.00 30.57
C GLN A 213 11.48 -5.08 29.67
N ALA A 214 11.40 -6.31 30.19
CA ALA A 214 10.62 -7.38 29.58
C ALA A 214 9.14 -7.22 29.96
N SER A 215 8.25 -7.27 28.99
CA SER A 215 6.82 -7.27 29.21
C SER A 215 6.35 -8.66 29.63
N THR A 216 5.32 -8.69 30.48
CA THR A 216 4.53 -9.90 30.77
C THR A 216 3.59 -10.25 29.63
N TRP A 217 3.25 -9.28 28.77
CA TRP A 217 2.51 -9.56 27.54
C TRP A 217 3.44 -10.24 26.51
N PRO A 218 3.03 -11.38 25.91
CA PRO A 218 3.96 -12.23 25.15
C PRO A 218 4.53 -11.68 23.84
N GLY A 219 4.12 -10.50 23.39
CA GLY A 219 4.69 -9.83 22.21
C GLY A 219 3.87 -9.92 20.92
N ILE A 220 4.41 -9.26 19.89
CA ILE A 220 3.80 -9.09 18.57
C ILE A 220 4.27 -10.20 17.62
N TYR A 221 5.56 -10.50 17.60
CA TYR A 221 6.18 -11.34 16.59
C TYR A 221 5.82 -12.82 16.75
N SER A 222 6.17 -13.42 17.89
CA SER A 222 5.96 -14.84 18.16
C SER A 222 5.71 -15.12 19.65
N PRO A 223 4.48 -14.89 20.12
CA PRO A 223 4.06 -15.15 21.50
C PRO A 223 4.52 -16.50 22.03
N GLY A 224 5.19 -16.49 23.19
CA GLY A 224 5.69 -17.70 23.87
C GLY A 224 7.07 -18.17 23.43
N ALA A 225 7.54 -17.78 22.24
CA ALA A 225 8.89 -18.09 21.76
C ALA A 225 9.84 -16.87 21.82
N CYS A 226 9.28 -15.67 21.61
CA CYS A 226 10.01 -14.41 21.57
C CYS A 226 9.35 -13.43 22.55
N PRO A 227 9.88 -13.24 23.77
CA PRO A 227 9.32 -12.27 24.70
C PRO A 227 9.56 -10.84 24.24
N LEU A 228 8.63 -9.95 24.57
CA LEU A 228 8.70 -8.54 24.21
C LEU A 228 9.56 -7.76 25.22
N PHE A 229 10.60 -7.12 24.72
CA PHE A 229 11.36 -6.11 25.45
C PHE A 229 11.04 -4.72 24.91
N VAL A 230 10.89 -3.77 25.83
CA VAL A 230 10.63 -2.36 25.52
C VAL A 230 11.80 -1.54 26.05
N ALA A 231 12.36 -0.68 25.20
CA ALA A 231 13.43 0.21 25.57
C ALA A 231 13.15 1.65 25.12
N ALA A 232 13.46 2.60 25.99
CA ALA A 232 13.34 4.03 25.70
C ALA A 232 14.43 4.78 26.48
N ALA A 233 14.88 5.93 25.96
CA ALA A 233 15.77 6.81 26.73
C ALA A 233 15.14 7.19 28.08
N LYS A 234 15.95 7.38 29.12
CA LYS A 234 15.50 7.91 30.41
C LYS A 234 15.16 9.40 30.26
N ASP A 235 14.04 9.80 30.83
CA ASP A 235 13.57 11.20 30.87
C ASP A 235 12.51 11.31 31.96
N ASP A 236 12.69 12.28 32.85
CA ASP A 236 11.80 12.49 34.00
C ASP A 236 10.38 12.89 33.58
N ALA A 237 10.20 13.41 32.36
CA ALA A 237 8.88 13.74 31.81
C ALA A 237 8.14 12.54 31.18
N PHE A 238 8.81 11.40 31.01
CA PHE A 238 8.25 10.22 30.36
C PHE A 238 7.98 9.09 31.36
N ASP A 239 6.70 8.78 31.55
CA ASP A 239 6.29 7.67 32.40
C ASP A 239 6.43 6.32 31.67
N PHE A 240 7.65 5.76 31.69
CA PHE A 240 7.93 4.43 31.17
C PHE A 240 7.12 3.34 31.88
N GLY A 241 6.84 3.51 33.18
CA GLY A 241 6.05 2.58 33.97
C GLY A 241 4.59 2.49 33.49
N ALA A 242 3.96 3.63 33.18
CA ALA A 242 2.62 3.67 32.62
C ALA A 242 2.54 2.99 31.25
N LEU A 243 3.55 3.19 30.38
CA LEU A 243 3.62 2.48 29.10
C LEU A 243 3.70 0.96 29.32
N MET A 244 4.59 0.49 30.20
CA MET A 244 4.70 -0.94 30.50
C MET A 244 3.40 -1.50 31.08
N HIS A 245 2.74 -0.77 31.98
CA HIS A 245 1.44 -1.17 32.53
C HIS A 245 0.36 -1.29 31.44
N GLN A 246 0.33 -0.39 30.45
CA GLN A 246 -0.59 -0.50 29.31
C GLN A 246 -0.31 -1.74 28.45
N ILE A 247 0.97 -2.04 28.20
CA ILE A 247 1.38 -3.20 27.42
C ILE A 247 1.05 -4.49 28.17
N ASP A 248 1.39 -4.57 29.45
CA ASP A 248 1.14 -5.73 30.31
C ASP A 248 -0.36 -5.97 30.55
N GLY A 249 -1.18 -4.93 30.47
CA GLY A 249 -2.64 -5.01 30.54
C GLY A 249 -3.33 -5.44 29.23
N LEU A 250 -2.59 -5.69 28.16
CA LEU A 250 -3.17 -6.18 26.90
C LEU A 250 -3.79 -7.58 27.08
N ALA A 251 -4.91 -7.81 26.39
CA ALA A 251 -5.53 -9.12 26.33
C ALA A 251 -4.55 -10.18 25.76
N PRO A 252 -4.74 -11.47 26.11
CA PRO A 252 -3.92 -12.54 25.57
C PRO A 252 -3.81 -12.48 24.04
N PRO A 253 -2.60 -12.62 23.47
CA PRO A 253 -2.38 -12.44 22.05
C PRO A 253 -3.07 -13.54 21.23
N VAL A 254 -3.66 -13.15 20.11
CA VAL A 254 -4.21 -14.11 19.14
C VAL A 254 -3.07 -14.91 18.49
N THR A 255 -3.27 -16.22 18.30
CA THR A 255 -2.28 -17.12 17.67
C THR A 255 -2.91 -17.97 16.57
N ALA A 256 -2.08 -18.58 15.72
CA ALA A 256 -2.59 -19.38 14.59
C ALA A 256 -3.11 -20.76 15.04
N GLU A 257 -2.58 -21.27 16.16
CA GLU A 257 -3.01 -22.52 16.81
C GLU A 257 -4.46 -22.40 17.30
N HIS A 258 -4.83 -21.25 17.85
CA HIS A 258 -6.19 -20.92 18.28
C HIS A 258 -6.87 -19.98 17.30
N TRP A 259 -6.90 -20.36 16.02
CA TRP A 259 -7.41 -19.53 14.93
C TRP A 259 -8.84 -19.02 15.20
N PRO A 260 -9.04 -17.69 15.38
CA PRO A 260 -10.36 -17.12 15.70
C PRO A 260 -11.12 -16.63 14.46
N GLY A 261 -10.53 -16.78 13.27
CA GLY A 261 -11.10 -16.30 12.02
C GLY A 261 -11.89 -17.36 11.26
N VAL A 262 -12.31 -17.01 10.05
CA VAL A 262 -13.03 -17.88 9.13
C VAL A 262 -12.09 -18.35 8.02
N SER A 263 -12.07 -19.66 7.79
CA SER A 263 -11.37 -20.29 6.67
C SER A 263 -12.36 -20.70 5.59
N VAL A 264 -12.10 -20.28 4.36
CA VAL A 264 -12.92 -20.61 3.19
C VAL A 264 -12.05 -21.27 2.14
N THR A 265 -12.56 -22.29 1.47
CA THR A 265 -11.87 -22.94 0.35
C THR A 265 -11.91 -22.07 -0.91
N GLY A 266 -10.85 -22.12 -1.71
CA GLY A 266 -10.74 -21.34 -2.93
C GLY A 266 -10.42 -19.86 -2.71
N HIS A 267 -10.39 -19.11 -3.81
CA HIS A 267 -10.02 -17.69 -3.83
C HIS A 267 -11.23 -16.77 -4.01
N GLU A 268 -12.38 -17.15 -3.44
CA GLU A 268 -13.57 -16.29 -3.47
C GLU A 268 -13.27 -14.94 -2.79
N THR A 269 -13.67 -13.86 -3.46
CA THR A 269 -13.41 -12.50 -2.99
C THR A 269 -14.29 -12.17 -1.79
N PHE A 270 -13.65 -11.84 -0.67
CA PHE A 270 -14.35 -11.26 0.48
C PHE A 270 -14.76 -9.81 0.20
N ILE A 271 -16.04 -9.48 0.41
CA ILE A 271 -16.57 -8.12 0.35
C ILE A 271 -16.99 -7.71 1.75
N SER A 272 -16.35 -6.69 2.30
CA SER A 272 -16.69 -6.16 3.62
C SER A 272 -17.97 -5.33 3.61
N PRO A 273 -18.65 -5.16 4.76
CA PRO A 273 -19.85 -4.33 4.86
C PRO A 273 -19.68 -2.88 4.36
N MET A 274 -18.50 -2.26 4.51
CA MET A 274 -18.27 -0.90 3.99
C MET A 274 -17.78 -0.85 2.54
N ALA A 275 -17.62 -1.98 1.85
CA ALA A 275 -17.35 -2.01 0.41
C ALA A 275 -18.66 -1.84 -0.37
N VAL A 276 -19.12 -0.59 -0.54
CA VAL A 276 -20.46 -0.30 -1.10
C VAL A 276 -20.43 -0.01 -2.59
N THR A 277 -19.33 0.54 -3.12
CA THR A 277 -19.26 0.95 -4.53
C THR A 277 -18.68 -0.16 -5.42
N PRO A 278 -18.98 -0.14 -6.74
CA PRO A 278 -18.31 -1.03 -7.70
C PRO A 278 -16.78 -0.86 -7.72
N GLN A 279 -16.26 0.30 -7.27
CA GLN A 279 -14.82 0.50 -7.12
C GLN A 279 -14.29 -0.21 -5.88
N ASP A 280 -15.02 -0.21 -4.78
CA ASP A 280 -14.64 -0.93 -3.55
C ASP A 280 -14.65 -2.44 -3.78
N HIS A 281 -15.66 -2.96 -4.47
CA HIS A 281 -15.69 -4.38 -4.88
C HIS A 281 -14.47 -4.75 -5.74
N ARG A 282 -14.09 -3.89 -6.68
CA ARG A 282 -12.87 -4.08 -7.49
C ARG A 282 -11.61 -4.03 -6.63
N ARG A 283 -11.56 -3.17 -5.61
CA ARG A 283 -10.43 -3.07 -4.67
C ARG A 283 -10.38 -4.24 -3.68
N ALA A 284 -11.51 -4.88 -3.37
CA ALA A 284 -11.58 -6.04 -2.49
C ALA A 284 -11.02 -7.33 -3.13
N ARG A 285 -10.86 -7.34 -4.47
CA ARG A 285 -10.21 -8.44 -5.18
C ARG A 285 -8.69 -8.40 -4.96
N ALA A 286 -8.11 -9.49 -4.45
CA ALA A 286 -6.67 -9.63 -4.31
C ALA A 286 -6.00 -9.77 -5.68
N LYS A 287 -4.93 -9.01 -5.93
CA LYS A 287 -4.24 -9.04 -7.23
C LYS A 287 -3.72 -10.43 -7.60
N GLY A 288 -3.16 -11.16 -6.64
CA GLY A 288 -2.63 -12.52 -6.83
C GLY A 288 -3.67 -13.57 -7.21
N THR A 289 -4.95 -13.33 -6.92
CA THR A 289 -6.08 -14.20 -7.31
C THR A 289 -6.62 -13.90 -8.72
N THR A 290 -6.03 -12.92 -9.39
CA THR A 290 -6.46 -12.52 -10.74
C THR A 290 -5.65 -13.28 -11.77
N TYR A 291 -6.23 -14.37 -12.29
CA TYR A 291 -5.70 -15.05 -13.46
C TYR A 291 -5.62 -14.09 -14.64
N GLN A 292 -4.41 -13.94 -15.18
CA GLN A 292 -4.19 -13.08 -16.33
C GLN A 292 -4.47 -13.88 -17.60
N VAL A 293 -5.53 -13.48 -18.32
CA VAL A 293 -5.86 -14.05 -19.64
C VAL A 293 -5.49 -13.01 -20.71
N PRO A 294 -5.01 -13.42 -21.90
CA PRO A 294 -4.89 -12.53 -23.05
C PRO A 294 -6.23 -11.84 -23.38
N SER A 295 -6.16 -10.60 -23.86
CA SER A 295 -7.32 -9.87 -24.40
C SER A 295 -7.08 -9.59 -25.88
N LYS A 296 -8.03 -8.93 -26.57
CA LYS A 296 -7.86 -8.52 -27.98
C LYS A 296 -6.67 -7.58 -28.22
N THR A 297 -6.20 -6.86 -27.20
CA THR A 297 -5.18 -5.81 -27.35
C THR A 297 -4.00 -5.95 -26.41
N THR A 298 -4.03 -6.90 -25.46
CA THR A 298 -2.94 -7.07 -24.48
C THR A 298 -2.73 -8.52 -24.11
N GLU A 299 -1.49 -8.88 -23.83
CA GLU A 299 -1.12 -10.20 -23.34
C GLU A 299 -0.32 -10.11 -22.03
N PRO A 300 -0.50 -11.06 -21.10
CA PRO A 300 0.33 -11.14 -19.91
C PRO A 300 1.71 -11.71 -20.26
N TYR A 301 2.76 -11.10 -19.74
CA TYR A 301 4.14 -11.54 -20.03
C TYR A 301 4.99 -11.81 -18.79
N SER A 302 4.41 -11.70 -17.60
CA SER A 302 5.10 -12.01 -16.35
C SER A 302 4.67 -13.34 -15.73
N SER A 303 5.46 -13.82 -14.77
CA SER A 303 5.16 -15.00 -13.97
C SER A 303 3.78 -14.91 -13.27
N MET A 304 3.29 -16.07 -12.82
CA MET A 304 1.97 -16.33 -12.22
C MET A 304 1.50 -15.33 -11.15
N TRP A 305 2.40 -14.55 -10.56
CA TRP A 305 2.15 -13.64 -9.43
C TRP A 305 2.30 -12.15 -9.76
N SER A 306 2.62 -11.81 -11.00
CA SER A 306 2.80 -10.44 -11.46
C SER A 306 1.70 -10.07 -12.46
N SER A 307 1.11 -8.88 -12.31
CA SER A 307 0.01 -8.39 -13.16
C SER A 307 0.50 -7.58 -14.37
N ARG A 308 1.72 -7.83 -14.87
CA ARG A 308 2.29 -7.07 -15.99
C ARG A 308 1.69 -7.57 -17.31
N ARG A 309 1.39 -6.62 -18.19
CA ARG A 309 0.77 -6.86 -19.49
C ARG A 309 1.45 -5.98 -20.53
N LYS A 310 1.65 -6.52 -21.73
CA LYS A 310 2.16 -5.78 -22.88
C LYS A 310 1.06 -5.66 -23.94
N PRO A 311 1.10 -4.63 -24.80
CA PRO A 311 0.25 -4.58 -25.98
C PRO A 311 0.50 -5.79 -26.88
N ILE A 312 -0.55 -6.27 -27.57
CA ILE A 312 -0.38 -7.25 -28.64
C ILE A 312 0.15 -6.52 -29.87
N GLY A 313 1.34 -6.88 -30.30
CA GLY A 313 2.11 -6.19 -31.33
C GLY A 313 3.60 -6.29 -31.02
N ALA A 314 4.41 -5.80 -31.95
CA ALA A 314 5.84 -5.74 -31.80
C ALA A 314 6.38 -4.42 -32.37
N LEU A 315 7.31 -3.81 -31.66
CA LEU A 315 8.11 -2.71 -32.17
C LEU A 315 9.24 -3.24 -33.08
N GLY A 316 9.63 -4.50 -32.86
CA GLY A 316 10.71 -5.17 -33.59
C GLY A 316 12.09 -4.69 -33.16
N ILE A 317 13.12 -5.51 -33.41
CA ILE A 317 14.51 -5.20 -33.02
C ILE A 317 14.97 -3.80 -33.49
N PRO A 318 14.77 -3.40 -34.76
CA PRO A 318 15.19 -2.07 -35.21
C PRO A 318 14.46 -0.94 -34.49
N GLY A 319 13.16 -1.10 -34.25
CA GLY A 319 12.37 -0.10 -33.54
C GLY A 319 12.78 0.02 -32.07
N HIS A 320 13.09 -1.10 -31.41
CA HIS A 320 13.63 -1.14 -30.06
C HIS A 320 15.03 -0.50 -29.97
N GLN A 321 15.93 -0.78 -30.92
CA GLN A 321 17.25 -0.15 -31.00
C GLN A 321 17.15 1.36 -31.15
N GLU A 322 16.28 1.85 -32.04
CA GLU A 322 16.06 3.27 -32.23
C GLU A 322 15.48 3.93 -30.97
N ALA A 323 14.44 3.33 -30.38
CA ALA A 323 13.85 3.80 -29.13
C ALA A 323 14.87 3.78 -27.97
N GLY A 324 15.73 2.77 -27.91
CA GLY A 324 16.80 2.63 -26.95
C GLY A 324 17.84 3.75 -27.08
N ARG A 325 18.27 4.06 -28.30
CA ARG A 325 19.16 5.21 -28.58
C ARG A 325 18.53 6.54 -28.17
N MET A 326 17.25 6.77 -28.49
CA MET A 326 16.51 7.97 -28.03
C MET A 326 16.50 8.07 -26.50
N ILE A 327 16.17 6.98 -25.79
CA ILE A 327 16.12 6.97 -24.31
C ILE A 327 17.51 7.20 -23.71
N LYS A 328 18.56 6.59 -24.26
CA LYS A 328 19.93 6.77 -23.79
C LYS A 328 20.41 8.21 -23.97
N ALA A 329 20.16 8.81 -25.13
CA ALA A 329 20.43 10.23 -25.37
C ALA A 329 19.66 11.13 -24.38
N LEU A 330 18.38 10.85 -24.19
CA LEU A 330 17.52 11.58 -23.24
C LEU A 330 18.02 11.46 -21.80
N LEU A 331 18.54 10.30 -21.37
CA LEU A 331 19.08 10.07 -20.02
C LEU A 331 20.46 10.72 -19.80
N ARG A 332 21.26 10.86 -20.87
CA ARG A 332 22.55 11.57 -20.85
C ARG A 332 22.40 13.09 -20.83
N SER A 333 21.32 13.62 -21.41
CA SER A 333 21.09 15.07 -21.52
C SER A 333 21.17 15.81 -20.18
N GLY A 334 21.94 16.90 -20.15
CA GLY A 334 21.98 17.85 -19.03
C GLY A 334 20.80 18.82 -18.99
N ALA A 335 20.05 18.97 -20.09
CA ALA A 335 18.89 19.85 -20.17
C ALA A 335 17.64 19.27 -19.46
N ARG A 336 17.73 18.03 -18.95
CA ARG A 336 16.61 17.27 -18.40
C ARG A 336 16.56 17.35 -16.87
N PRO A 337 15.41 17.70 -16.26
CA PRO A 337 15.21 17.61 -14.82
C PRO A 337 15.25 16.17 -14.28
N TRP A 338 15.58 16.02 -12.99
CA TRP A 338 15.58 14.72 -12.29
C TRP A 338 14.25 13.97 -12.40
N SER A 339 13.13 14.67 -12.28
CA SER A 339 11.78 14.06 -12.34
C SER A 339 11.48 13.39 -13.70
N VAL A 340 12.11 13.84 -14.78
CA VAL A 340 12.00 13.23 -16.10
C VAL A 340 12.90 11.98 -16.19
N LYS A 341 14.06 11.99 -15.52
CA LYS A 341 14.96 10.83 -15.42
C LYS A 341 14.24 9.59 -14.89
N GLU A 342 13.57 9.69 -13.74
CA GLU A 342 12.86 8.55 -13.12
C GLU A 342 11.77 7.97 -14.03
N ARG A 343 11.09 8.83 -14.80
CA ARG A 343 10.07 8.40 -15.77
C ARG A 343 10.68 7.65 -16.94
N LEU A 344 11.82 8.12 -17.44
CA LEU A 344 12.58 7.48 -18.52
C LEU A 344 13.17 6.13 -18.07
N GLU A 345 13.67 6.03 -16.84
CA GLU A 345 14.14 4.74 -16.30
C GLU A 345 13.01 3.72 -16.23
N THR A 346 11.81 4.12 -15.80
CA THR A 346 10.64 3.24 -15.82
C THR A 346 10.27 2.81 -17.25
N LEU A 347 10.33 3.74 -18.21
CA LEU A 347 10.06 3.47 -19.62
C LEU A 347 11.07 2.48 -20.20
N ARG A 348 12.36 2.70 -19.95
CA ARG A 348 13.47 1.83 -20.35
C ARG A 348 13.26 0.39 -19.89
N CYS A 349 13.06 0.17 -18.59
CA CYS A 349 12.86 -1.18 -18.04
C CYS A 349 11.59 -1.84 -18.59
N THR A 350 10.54 -1.06 -18.89
CA THR A 350 9.30 -1.64 -19.46
C THR A 350 9.48 -2.06 -20.91
N LEU A 351 10.23 -1.29 -21.71
CA LEU A 351 10.46 -1.63 -23.12
C LEU A 351 11.49 -2.75 -23.30
N GLU A 352 12.48 -2.87 -22.41
CA GLU A 352 13.35 -4.05 -22.34
C GLU A 352 12.53 -5.32 -22.04
N ASP A 353 11.65 -5.26 -21.03
CA ASP A 353 10.71 -6.33 -20.69
C ASP A 353 9.86 -6.76 -21.92
N TRP A 354 9.46 -5.80 -22.76
CA TRP A 354 8.68 -6.06 -23.97
C TRP A 354 9.55 -6.64 -25.09
N LEU A 355 10.75 -6.11 -25.30
CA LEU A 355 11.72 -6.64 -26.26
C LEU A 355 11.96 -8.13 -26.03
N GLY A 356 12.28 -8.52 -24.79
CA GLY A 356 12.52 -9.93 -24.43
C GLY A 356 11.28 -10.84 -24.53
N LYS A 357 10.12 -10.28 -24.89
CA LYS A 357 8.88 -11.00 -25.17
C LYS A 357 8.44 -10.91 -26.62
N GLU A 358 9.08 -10.06 -27.40
CA GLU A 358 8.86 -9.90 -28.83
C GLU A 358 9.87 -10.69 -29.65
N ILE A 359 11.05 -10.97 -29.08
CA ILE A 359 12.12 -11.71 -29.75
C ILE A 359 12.22 -13.16 -29.26
N GLU A 360 12.65 -14.05 -30.15
CA GLU A 360 13.08 -15.40 -29.81
C GLU A 360 14.50 -15.37 -29.19
N ARG A 361 14.86 -16.41 -28.42
CA ARG A 361 16.13 -16.44 -27.66
C ARG A 361 17.37 -16.36 -28.53
N GLU A 362 17.28 -16.73 -29.80
CA GLU A 362 18.38 -16.81 -30.74
C GLU A 362 18.54 -15.54 -31.61
N GLU A 363 17.62 -14.57 -31.53
CA GLU A 363 17.62 -13.40 -32.40
C GLU A 363 18.61 -12.30 -31.98
N LEU A 364 19.01 -12.26 -30.70
CA LEU A 364 20.04 -11.37 -30.18
C LEU A 364 20.93 -12.12 -29.19
N SER A 365 22.24 -11.85 -29.22
CA SER A 365 23.11 -12.31 -28.14
C SER A 365 22.76 -11.60 -26.83
N ASP A 366 23.09 -12.20 -25.68
CA ASP A 366 22.85 -11.58 -24.36
C ASP A 366 23.47 -10.17 -24.28
N GLY A 367 24.67 -9.98 -24.86
CA GLY A 367 25.33 -8.68 -24.93
C GLY A 367 24.54 -7.67 -25.76
N ASP A 368 24.14 -8.04 -26.97
CA ASP A 368 23.39 -7.17 -27.88
C ASP A 368 22.00 -6.82 -27.31
N PHE A 369 21.38 -7.74 -26.57
CA PHE A 369 20.11 -7.51 -25.89
C PHE A 369 20.22 -6.37 -24.88
N PHE A 370 21.23 -6.41 -24.00
CA PHE A 370 21.45 -5.34 -23.02
C PHE A 370 21.86 -4.04 -23.69
N ASP A 371 22.63 -4.09 -24.78
CA ASP A 371 23.06 -2.90 -25.53
C ASP A 371 21.91 -2.11 -26.15
N VAL A 372 20.73 -2.70 -26.37
CA VAL A 372 19.57 -1.96 -26.88
C VAL A 372 19.20 -0.81 -25.94
N TYR A 373 19.04 -1.09 -24.64
CA TYR A 373 18.53 -0.13 -23.67
C TYR A 373 19.56 0.34 -22.65
N TYR A 374 20.60 -0.43 -22.41
CA TYR A 374 21.65 -0.17 -21.45
C TYR A 374 22.97 0.14 -22.15
N HIS A 375 24.00 0.32 -21.32
CA HIS A 375 25.32 0.81 -21.70
C HIS A 375 25.34 2.22 -22.31
N GLU A 376 26.54 2.74 -22.50
CA GLU A 376 26.74 4.09 -22.97
C GLU A 376 26.32 4.24 -24.43
N ILE A 377 25.78 5.41 -24.76
CA ILE A 377 25.50 5.80 -26.15
C ILE A 377 26.73 6.51 -26.71
N ASN A 378 27.04 6.26 -27.97
CA ASN A 378 28.11 6.97 -28.68
C ASN A 378 27.89 8.48 -28.59
N GLU A 379 28.93 9.25 -28.25
CA GLU A 379 28.83 10.70 -28.10
C GLU A 379 28.42 11.42 -29.39
N ASN A 380 28.78 10.84 -30.54
CA ASN A 380 28.46 11.36 -31.86
C ASN A 380 27.10 10.87 -32.39
N ASP A 381 26.29 10.21 -31.57
CA ASP A 381 24.95 9.78 -31.97
C ASP A 381 24.07 11.01 -32.28
N PRO A 382 23.37 11.06 -33.43
CA PRO A 382 22.48 12.17 -33.78
C PRO A 382 21.48 12.53 -32.69
N PHE A 383 20.98 11.55 -31.93
CA PHE A 383 20.04 11.82 -30.84
C PHE A 383 20.68 12.53 -29.65
N VAL A 384 21.99 12.35 -29.41
CA VAL A 384 22.73 13.09 -28.36
C VAL A 384 22.77 14.58 -28.71
N ALA A 385 23.06 14.91 -29.97
CA ALA A 385 23.07 16.29 -30.45
C ALA A 385 21.68 16.94 -30.31
N VAL A 386 20.61 16.22 -30.69
CA VAL A 386 19.22 16.70 -30.50
C VAL A 386 18.89 16.88 -29.02
N ALA A 387 19.24 15.91 -28.17
CA ALA A 387 18.95 15.95 -26.74
C ALA A 387 19.76 17.01 -25.96
N ALA A 388 20.69 17.74 -26.59
CA ALA A 388 21.50 18.76 -25.94
C ALA A 388 20.69 19.97 -25.44
N THR A 389 19.49 20.19 -26.01
CA THR A 389 18.63 21.34 -25.67
C THR A 389 17.27 20.89 -25.11
N SER A 390 16.62 21.74 -24.30
CA SER A 390 15.28 21.46 -23.78
C SER A 390 14.24 21.26 -24.89
N VAL A 391 14.37 21.99 -26.01
CA VAL A 391 13.49 21.84 -27.19
C VAL A 391 13.69 20.47 -27.83
N GLY A 392 14.95 20.05 -28.05
CA GLY A 392 15.22 18.75 -28.63
C GLY A 392 14.88 17.58 -27.70
N VAL A 393 14.98 17.75 -26.39
CA VAL A 393 14.44 16.78 -25.41
C VAL A 393 12.92 16.60 -25.59
N ILE A 394 12.16 17.69 -25.73
CA ILE A 394 10.71 17.63 -25.97
C ILE A 394 10.41 16.94 -27.30
N ASP A 395 11.15 17.27 -28.35
CA ASP A 395 10.97 16.66 -29.67
C ASP A 395 11.22 15.15 -29.65
N LEU A 396 12.33 14.69 -29.06
CA LEU A 396 12.64 13.26 -28.92
C LEU A 396 11.60 12.51 -28.10
N LEU A 397 11.08 13.12 -27.02
CA LEU A 397 9.96 12.54 -26.27
C LEU A 397 8.72 12.40 -27.17
N GLY A 398 8.42 13.40 -28.00
CA GLY A 398 7.33 13.35 -28.98
C GLY A 398 7.53 12.27 -30.06
N GLN A 399 8.75 12.13 -30.58
CA GLN A 399 9.11 11.08 -31.54
C GLN A 399 8.94 9.68 -30.93
N LEU A 400 9.46 9.47 -29.72
CA LEU A 400 9.35 8.21 -28.99
C LEU A 400 7.86 7.85 -28.76
N ARG A 401 7.05 8.82 -28.34
CA ARG A 401 5.60 8.62 -28.18
C ARG A 401 4.94 8.15 -29.48
N ARG A 402 5.21 8.84 -30.60
CA ARG A 402 4.64 8.49 -31.92
C ARG A 402 4.98 7.07 -32.32
N LYS A 403 6.27 6.71 -32.22
CA LYS A 403 6.77 5.37 -32.54
C LYS A 403 6.05 4.28 -31.74
N LEU A 404 5.86 4.48 -30.44
CA LEU A 404 5.12 3.53 -29.60
C LEU A 404 3.64 3.44 -29.98
N THR A 405 2.99 4.55 -30.34
CA THR A 405 1.58 4.55 -30.75
C THR A 405 1.32 3.99 -32.13
N GLU A 406 2.33 4.00 -33.01
CA GLU A 406 2.25 3.40 -34.35
C GLU A 406 2.47 1.88 -34.29
N ALA A 407 3.39 1.41 -33.44
CA ALA A 407 3.73 0.00 -33.33
C ALA A 407 2.71 -0.83 -32.53
N TYR A 408 2.04 -0.22 -31.55
CA TYR A 408 1.18 -0.94 -30.60
C TYR A 408 -0.28 -0.45 -30.63
N PRO A 409 -1.26 -1.34 -30.44
CA PRO A 409 -2.67 -0.95 -30.36
C PRO A 409 -2.97 -0.13 -29.11
N ASP A 410 -3.97 0.75 -29.20
CA ASP A 410 -4.40 1.53 -28.03
C ASP A 410 -4.91 0.63 -26.90
N CYS A 411 -4.18 0.63 -25.79
CA CYS A 411 -4.46 -0.20 -24.63
C CYS A 411 -3.91 0.42 -23.34
N ALA A 412 -4.35 -0.09 -22.19
CA ALA A 412 -3.96 0.46 -20.89
C ALA A 412 -2.43 0.44 -20.61
N PRO A 413 -1.66 -0.62 -20.97
CA PRO A 413 -0.20 -0.59 -20.86
C PRO A 413 0.45 0.53 -21.68
N LEU A 414 0.07 0.65 -22.95
CA LEU A 414 0.60 1.69 -23.84
C LEU A 414 0.24 3.09 -23.34
N ARG A 415 -1.04 3.35 -22.98
CA ARG A 415 -1.48 4.63 -22.42
C ARG A 415 -0.73 5.02 -21.15
N ARG A 416 -0.32 4.04 -20.33
CA ARG A 416 0.48 4.30 -19.13
C ARG A 416 1.90 4.75 -19.49
N LEU A 417 2.53 4.15 -20.51
CA LEU A 417 3.85 4.57 -20.99
C LEU A 417 3.79 5.94 -21.67
N THR A 418 2.87 6.13 -22.62
CA THR A 418 2.73 7.41 -23.33
C THR A 418 2.30 8.53 -22.39
N GLY A 419 1.44 8.26 -21.39
CA GLY A 419 1.09 9.24 -20.37
C GLY A 419 2.28 9.68 -19.50
N ARG A 420 3.29 8.83 -19.30
CA ARG A 420 4.56 9.24 -18.63
C ARG A 420 5.36 10.17 -19.53
N ILE A 421 5.43 9.88 -20.83
CA ILE A 421 6.08 10.74 -21.82
C ILE A 421 5.39 12.11 -21.87
N ASP A 422 4.06 12.13 -21.97
CA ASP A 422 3.26 13.37 -21.98
C ASP A 422 3.50 14.20 -20.71
N THR A 423 3.62 13.54 -19.57
CA THR A 423 3.93 14.20 -18.29
C THR A 423 5.35 14.78 -18.30
N SER A 424 6.33 14.05 -18.83
CA SER A 424 7.71 14.54 -18.99
C SER A 424 7.76 15.78 -19.88
N VAL A 425 7.05 15.77 -21.01
CA VAL A 425 6.93 16.95 -21.90
C VAL A 425 6.36 18.15 -21.15
N LYS A 426 5.29 17.96 -20.37
CA LYS A 426 4.71 19.04 -19.54
C LYS A 426 5.71 19.62 -18.53
N PHE A 427 6.56 18.78 -17.93
CA PHE A 427 7.61 19.26 -17.02
C PHE A 427 8.69 20.05 -17.76
N MET A 428 9.13 19.58 -18.92
CA MET A 428 10.13 20.28 -19.74
C MET A 428 9.64 21.66 -20.18
N VAL A 429 8.41 21.75 -20.69
CA VAL A 429 7.80 23.03 -21.11
C VAL A 429 7.69 24.01 -19.94
N ARG A 430 7.31 23.53 -18.76
CA ARG A 430 7.23 24.36 -17.55
C ARG A 430 8.61 24.84 -17.06
N SER A 431 9.66 24.03 -17.25
CA SER A 431 11.03 24.42 -16.91
C SER A 431 11.50 25.56 -17.81
N GLN A 432 11.27 25.44 -19.13
CA GLN A 432 11.61 26.48 -20.10
C GLN A 432 10.92 27.82 -19.79
N GLN A 433 9.66 27.79 -19.38
CA GLN A 433 8.92 29.00 -19.02
C GLN A 433 9.43 29.68 -17.75
N ARG A 434 10.10 28.96 -16.84
CA ARG A 434 10.74 29.55 -15.65
C ARG A 434 12.09 30.17 -16.02
N ASP A 435 12.87 29.46 -16.82
CA ASP A 435 14.19 29.92 -17.25
C ASP A 435 14.10 31.17 -18.14
N CYS A 436 13.03 31.33 -18.94
CA CYS A 436 12.76 32.56 -19.71
C CYS A 436 12.07 33.69 -18.92
N GLY A 437 11.64 33.44 -17.68
CA GLY A 437 10.90 34.40 -16.85
C GLY A 437 11.76 35.21 -15.88
N GLU A 438 13.03 34.82 -15.68
CA GLU A 438 13.96 35.49 -14.77
C GLU A 438 14.74 36.65 -15.43
N ASP A 439 14.62 36.88 -16.74
CA ASP A 439 15.32 37.96 -17.46
C ASP A 439 14.57 39.32 -17.49
N HIS A 440 13.46 39.48 -16.74
CA HIS A 440 12.65 40.71 -16.77
C HIS A 440 12.50 41.48 -15.45
N TYR A 441 13.33 41.21 -14.44
CA TYR A 441 13.49 42.12 -13.29
C TYR A 441 14.97 42.32 -12.95
N GLY A 442 15.61 43.20 -13.72
CA GLY A 442 16.97 43.69 -13.49
C GLY A 442 17.16 45.04 -14.17
N GLY A 443 16.52 46.06 -13.61
CA GLY A 443 16.67 47.48 -13.96
C GLY A 443 16.50 48.32 -12.72
#